data_AF-A0A5C7LJM5-F1
#
_entry.id   AF-A0A5C7LJM5-F1
#
_cell.length_a   1.000
_cell.length_b   1.000
_cell.length_c   1.000
_cell.angle_alpha   90.00
_cell.angle_beta   90.00
_cell.angle_gamma   90.00
#
_symmetry.space_group_name_H-M   'P 1'
#
loop_
_entity.id
_entity.type
_entity.pdbx_description
1 polymer ?
#
loop_
_entity_poly.entity_id
_entity_poly.type
_entity_poly.pdbx_seq_one_letter_code
_entity_poly.pdbx_strand_id
1 'polypeptide(L)'
;MKHLLALLLLGLSGASLAQTIGQQRENDASSGVYSVPTLAGKRSTDGALTYLQTDADGRLVTSALTGFGADFKFGDVASASTTEKVVRRTTYTEQTTNAQRSFSSSDVDDDGSPADTGMRTLHITYFDQTGAGPFNEVITLNGTTCVATVASNIAFVEHIEAVTVGSTGSNEGTISMFVNSTCGGGTIGTIGVNANQSLWAHHYVATGKTVNITGISVGSNATTVGCGALFALKAKELDVTDAVELQVSDFVRLFGQSSTFARTYISPIKVVGPARLTLYVKPECSSAITYRAAIDFFEP
;
A
#
# COMPACT_ATOMS: atom_id res chain seq x y z
N MET A 1 78.91 31.20 73.15
CA MET A 1 78.22 30.52 74.28
C MET A 1 76.75 30.34 73.90
N LYS A 2 76.15 29.27 74.42
CA LYS A 2 74.93 28.56 73.98
C LYS A 2 73.60 29.32 74.22
N HIS A 3 72.54 28.77 73.57
CA HIS A 3 71.09 28.85 73.87
C HIS A 3 70.33 30.04 73.25
N LEU A 4 69.08 29.97 72.76
CA LEU A 4 68.00 28.98 72.88
C LEU A 4 66.91 29.20 71.78
N LEU A 5 66.20 28.11 71.49
CA LEU A 5 64.93 27.86 70.79
C LEU A 5 63.79 28.91 70.93
N ALA A 6 62.96 29.11 69.88
CA ALA A 6 61.49 29.23 70.01
C ALA A 6 60.74 29.15 68.67
N LEU A 7 59.90 28.12 68.59
CA LEU A 7 58.87 27.79 67.63
C LEU A 7 57.67 28.76 67.78
N LEU A 8 57.17 29.38 66.70
CA LEU A 8 55.83 29.97 66.69
C LEU A 8 55.03 29.45 65.49
N LEU A 9 54.16 28.50 65.82
CA LEU A 9 53.10 27.95 64.99
C LEU A 9 51.90 28.92 65.10
N LEU A 10 51.56 29.63 64.02
CA LEU A 10 50.29 30.36 63.92
C LEU A 10 49.43 29.68 62.86
N GLY A 11 48.34 29.06 63.34
CA GLY A 11 47.38 28.33 62.55
C GLY A 11 46.52 29.23 61.68
N LEU A 12 46.47 28.90 60.39
CA LEU A 12 45.34 29.23 59.54
C LEU A 12 44.28 28.14 59.75
N SER A 13 43.19 28.52 60.40
CA SER A 13 42.01 27.69 60.63
C SER A 13 41.35 27.33 59.29
N GLY A 14 41.14 26.03 59.06
CA GLY A 14 40.55 25.45 57.85
C GLY A 14 39.05 25.69 57.68
N ALA A 15 38.57 26.91 57.90
CA ALA A 15 37.16 27.26 57.77
C ALA A 15 36.81 28.01 56.46
N SER A 16 37.77 28.47 55.65
CA SER A 16 37.46 29.27 54.44
C SER A 16 37.40 28.49 53.12
N LEU A 17 37.90 27.25 53.06
CA LEU A 17 37.83 26.45 51.82
C LEU A 17 36.49 25.72 51.62
N ALA A 18 35.77 25.40 52.70
CA ALA A 18 34.47 24.71 52.59
C ALA A 18 33.34 25.65 52.13
N GLN A 19 33.45 26.96 52.38
CA GLN A 19 32.39 27.92 52.04
C GLN A 19 32.45 28.38 50.57
N THR A 20 33.63 28.32 49.94
CA THR A 20 33.79 28.69 48.52
C THR A 20 33.28 27.59 47.58
N ILE A 21 33.40 26.31 47.96
CA ILE A 21 32.91 25.18 47.15
C ILE A 21 31.37 25.04 47.23
N GLY A 22 30.76 25.42 48.36
CA GLY A 22 29.30 25.43 48.51
C GLY A 22 28.60 26.52 47.68
N GLN A 23 29.15 27.74 47.66
CA GLN A 23 28.55 28.86 46.93
C GLN A 23 28.71 28.76 45.41
N GLN A 24 29.74 28.06 44.90
CA GLN A 24 29.84 27.81 43.46
C GLN A 24 28.82 26.78 42.95
N ARG A 25 28.35 25.85 43.78
CA ARG A 25 27.31 24.89 43.37
C ARG A 25 25.89 25.47 43.36
N GLU A 26 25.63 26.50 44.17
CA GLU A 26 24.33 27.17 44.16
C GLU A 26 24.21 28.19 43.02
N ASN A 27 25.33 28.77 42.56
CA ASN A 27 25.30 29.68 41.41
C ASN A 27 25.12 28.96 40.06
N ASP A 28 25.59 27.72 39.91
CA ASP A 28 25.36 26.90 38.71
C ASP A 28 23.93 26.33 38.61
N ALA A 29 23.16 26.33 39.71
CA ALA A 29 21.74 25.97 39.67
C ALA A 29 20.85 27.08 39.05
N SER A 30 21.38 28.29 38.87
CA SER A 30 20.64 29.43 38.31
C SER A 30 20.87 29.65 36.80
N SER A 31 21.81 28.93 36.19
CA SER A 31 22.01 28.89 34.73
C SER A 31 21.63 27.52 34.17
N GLY A 32 20.45 27.04 34.55
CA GLY A 32 19.84 25.79 34.09
C GLY A 32 19.48 25.81 32.61
N VAL A 33 20.49 25.91 31.73
CA VAL A 33 20.43 25.35 30.39
C VAL A 33 21.07 23.97 30.52
N TYR A 34 20.28 22.99 30.94
CA TYR A 34 20.64 21.60 30.72
C TYR A 34 20.86 21.46 29.21
N SER A 35 22.11 21.31 28.77
CA SER A 35 22.39 20.97 27.38
C SER A 35 21.78 19.60 27.17
N VAL A 36 20.59 19.58 26.56
CA VAL A 36 19.91 18.35 26.18
C VAL A 36 20.95 17.50 25.44
N PRO A 37 21.21 16.25 25.84
CA PRO A 37 22.20 15.42 25.18
C PRO A 37 21.78 15.22 23.72
N THR A 38 22.33 16.02 22.81
CA THR A 38 22.14 15.85 21.36
C THR A 38 22.86 14.57 20.94
N LEU A 39 22.10 13.54 20.55
CA LEU A 39 22.68 12.41 19.83
C LEU A 39 23.36 12.93 18.55
N ALA A 40 24.68 12.83 18.48
CA ALA A 40 25.47 13.17 17.31
C ALA A 40 26.14 11.92 16.74
N GLY A 41 25.96 11.68 15.44
CA GLY A 41 26.73 10.70 14.68
C GLY A 41 27.95 11.37 14.04
N LYS A 42 28.97 10.59 13.66
CA LYS A 42 30.06 11.08 12.81
C LYS A 42 29.80 10.70 11.37
N ARG A 43 29.93 11.65 10.44
CA ARG A 43 29.96 11.34 9.00
C ARG A 43 31.18 10.49 8.68
N SER A 44 30.99 9.42 7.92
CA SER A 44 32.05 8.47 7.57
C SER A 44 33.12 9.06 6.63
N THR A 45 32.80 10.14 5.92
CA THR A 45 33.67 10.76 4.91
C THR A 45 34.66 11.77 5.48
N ASP A 46 34.27 12.54 6.49
CA ASP A 46 35.06 13.66 7.01
C ASP A 46 35.16 13.66 8.55
N GLY A 47 34.49 12.73 9.23
CA GLY A 47 34.46 12.65 10.68
C GLY A 47 33.70 13.79 11.35
N ALA A 48 33.06 14.67 10.58
CA ALA A 48 32.31 15.81 11.11
C ALA A 48 31.10 15.31 11.91
N LEU A 49 30.83 15.96 13.04
CA LEU A 49 29.64 15.68 13.84
C LEU A 49 28.41 16.11 13.05
N THR A 50 27.49 15.17 12.83
CA THR A 50 26.15 15.43 12.32
C THR A 50 25.18 15.22 13.46
N TYR A 51 24.50 16.29 13.85
CA TYR A 51 23.48 16.24 14.89
C TYR A 51 22.22 15.59 14.32
N LEU A 52 21.66 14.62 15.05
CA LEU A 52 20.34 14.10 14.73
C LEU A 52 19.29 15.13 15.15
N GLN A 53 18.27 15.33 14.33
CA GLN A 53 17.18 16.25 14.64
C GLN A 53 16.39 15.70 15.84
N THR A 54 16.21 16.50 16.88
CA THR A 54 15.46 16.16 18.09
C THR A 54 14.36 17.19 18.35
N ASP A 55 13.25 16.78 18.98
CA ASP A 55 12.17 17.68 19.38
C ASP A 55 12.55 18.49 20.63
N ALA A 56 11.64 19.34 21.11
CA ALA A 56 11.86 20.16 22.30
C ALA A 56 12.07 19.34 23.58
N ASP A 57 11.68 18.06 23.58
CA ASP A 57 11.83 17.13 24.69
C ASP A 57 13.09 16.23 24.56
N GLY A 58 13.91 16.44 23.52
CA GLY A 58 15.14 15.68 23.28
C GLY A 58 14.92 14.28 22.70
N ARG A 59 13.72 13.96 22.21
CA ARG A 59 13.47 12.72 21.47
C ARG A 59 13.93 12.89 20.03
N LEU A 60 14.45 11.83 19.41
CA LEU A 60 14.73 11.85 17.98
C LEU A 60 13.46 12.22 17.22
N VAL A 61 13.53 13.26 16.39
CA VAL A 61 12.50 13.53 15.39
C VAL A 61 12.67 12.47 14.32
N THR A 62 12.06 11.32 14.56
CA THR A 62 11.71 10.42 13.49
C THR A 62 10.41 10.98 12.93
N SER A 63 10.42 11.53 11.72
CA SER A 63 9.20 11.44 10.94
C SER A 63 8.98 9.95 10.74
N ALA A 64 7.92 9.39 11.32
CA ALA A 64 7.38 8.18 10.73
C ALA A 64 7.16 8.47 9.23
N LEU A 65 7.05 7.43 8.39
CA LEU A 65 6.44 7.62 7.07
C LEU A 65 4.94 7.94 7.25
N THR A 66 4.63 8.96 8.04
CA THR A 66 3.34 9.56 8.27
C THR A 66 3.26 10.73 7.31
N GLY A 67 2.63 10.51 6.17
CA GLY A 67 2.51 11.56 5.15
C GLY A 67 2.26 11.11 3.71
N PHE A 68 2.17 9.81 3.43
CA PHE A 68 1.72 9.34 2.13
C PHE A 68 0.54 8.39 2.33
N GLY A 69 -0.56 8.62 1.62
CA GLY A 69 -1.74 7.75 1.62
C GLY A 69 -1.36 6.37 1.11
N ALA A 70 -0.85 5.53 2.01
CA ALA A 70 -0.51 4.16 1.73
C ALA A 70 -1.81 3.46 1.34
N ASP A 71 -1.92 3.15 0.07
CA ASP A 71 -2.99 2.35 -0.50
C ASP A 71 -2.41 0.99 -0.86
N PHE A 72 -3.30 0.01 -1.01
CA PHE A 72 -2.93 -1.33 -1.42
C PHE A 72 -3.93 -1.88 -2.42
N LYS A 73 -3.43 -2.64 -3.38
CA LYS A 73 -4.27 -3.38 -4.34
C LYS A 73 -3.92 -4.84 -4.26
N PHE A 74 -4.93 -5.68 -4.09
CA PHE A 74 -4.75 -7.09 -3.80
C PHE A 74 -5.70 -7.97 -4.62
N GLY A 75 -5.29 -9.21 -4.78
CA GLY A 75 -6.07 -10.21 -5.49
C GLY A 75 -5.55 -11.60 -5.23
N ASP A 76 -6.25 -12.56 -5.82
CA ASP A 76 -5.85 -13.95 -5.81
C ASP A 76 -6.17 -14.61 -7.14
N VAL A 77 -5.49 -15.73 -7.43
CA VAL A 77 -5.73 -16.50 -8.64
C VAL A 77 -5.53 -17.98 -8.34
N ALA A 78 -6.49 -18.81 -8.72
CA ALA A 78 -6.33 -20.25 -8.73
C ALA A 78 -5.64 -20.67 -10.03
N SER A 79 -4.57 -21.45 -9.94
CA SER A 79 -3.88 -22.00 -11.10
C SER A 79 -3.47 -23.45 -10.87
N ALA A 80 -3.52 -24.25 -11.92
CA ALA A 80 -2.98 -25.60 -12.02
C ALA A 80 -2.01 -25.70 -13.23
N SER A 81 -1.37 -24.58 -13.58
CA SER A 81 -0.50 -24.42 -14.75
C SER A 81 0.77 -23.69 -14.37
N THR A 82 1.88 -24.02 -15.03
CA THR A 82 3.18 -23.33 -14.92
C THR A 82 3.28 -22.09 -15.82
N THR A 83 2.21 -21.76 -16.54
CA THR A 83 2.15 -20.55 -17.36
C THR A 83 1.98 -19.34 -16.45
N GLU A 84 2.60 -18.22 -16.81
CA GLU A 84 2.39 -16.95 -16.13
C GLU A 84 0.91 -16.54 -16.17
N LYS A 85 0.39 -16.04 -15.05
CA LYS A 85 -0.99 -15.61 -14.88
C LYS A 85 -1.03 -14.27 -14.18
N VAL A 86 -2.03 -13.46 -14.53
CA VAL A 86 -2.38 -12.26 -13.77
C VAL A 86 -3.01 -12.69 -12.44
N VAL A 87 -2.67 -11.99 -11.35
CA VAL A 87 -3.29 -12.22 -10.03
C VAL A 87 -4.62 -11.47 -9.94
N ARG A 88 -5.69 -12.08 -10.46
CA ARG A 88 -7.07 -11.57 -10.42
C ARG A 88 -8.03 -12.73 -10.19
N ARG A 89 -8.95 -12.60 -9.23
CA ARG A 89 -9.89 -13.69 -8.89
C ARG A 89 -10.87 -13.94 -10.03
N THR A 90 -11.29 -12.86 -10.68
CA THR A 90 -12.19 -12.87 -11.82
C THR A 90 -11.47 -12.29 -13.03
N THR A 91 -11.93 -12.66 -14.23
CA THR A 91 -11.33 -12.12 -15.47
C THR A 91 -11.65 -10.64 -15.56
N TYR A 92 -10.66 -9.85 -15.99
CA TYR A 92 -10.83 -8.45 -16.36
C TYR A 92 -10.33 -8.24 -17.79
N THR A 93 -11.26 -7.85 -18.68
CA THR A 93 -11.02 -7.53 -20.08
C THR A 93 -10.91 -6.02 -20.22
N GLU A 94 -9.68 -5.51 -20.20
CA GLU A 94 -9.38 -4.09 -20.40
C GLU A 94 -9.98 -3.56 -21.71
N GLN A 95 -10.65 -2.40 -21.66
CA GLN A 95 -11.19 -1.73 -22.83
C GLN A 95 -10.24 -0.62 -23.27
N THR A 96 -10.21 -0.31 -24.57
CA THR A 96 -9.34 0.74 -25.13
C THR A 96 -10.09 2.01 -25.53
N THR A 97 -11.42 1.99 -25.47
CA THR A 97 -12.27 3.11 -25.88
C THR A 97 -13.28 3.44 -24.81
N ASN A 98 -13.58 4.73 -24.66
CA ASN A 98 -14.67 5.24 -23.84
C ASN A 98 -16.02 4.67 -24.29
N ALA A 99 -16.83 4.20 -23.36
CA ALA A 99 -18.26 3.97 -23.61
C ALA A 99 -19.06 4.01 -22.30
N GLN A 100 -20.38 4.08 -22.45
CA GLN A 100 -21.32 3.75 -21.39
C GLN A 100 -21.38 2.23 -21.21
N ARG A 101 -21.38 1.78 -19.96
CA ARG A 101 -21.36 0.37 -19.56
C ARG A 101 -22.63 0.00 -18.83
N SER A 102 -22.83 -1.27 -18.50
CA SER A 102 -23.92 -1.69 -17.63
C SER A 102 -23.52 -2.79 -16.66
N PHE A 103 -24.34 -2.95 -15.64
CA PHE A 103 -24.26 -4.00 -14.63
C PHE A 103 -25.51 -4.87 -14.65
N SER A 104 -25.34 -6.14 -14.31
CA SER A 104 -26.43 -7.06 -13.96
C SER A 104 -25.88 -8.10 -12.98
N SER A 105 -26.73 -8.58 -12.08
CA SER A 105 -26.45 -9.79 -11.31
C SER A 105 -26.97 -11.03 -12.04
N SER A 106 -26.48 -12.20 -11.63
CA SER A 106 -27.11 -13.50 -11.93
C SER A 106 -28.22 -13.87 -10.94
N ASP A 107 -28.38 -13.12 -9.85
CA ASP A 107 -29.39 -13.35 -8.82
C ASP A 107 -30.40 -12.18 -8.76
N VAL A 108 -31.64 -12.48 -8.42
CA VAL A 108 -32.71 -11.47 -8.31
C VAL A 108 -32.61 -10.67 -7.02
N ASP A 109 -32.00 -11.23 -5.98
CA ASP A 109 -31.89 -10.61 -4.66
C ASP A 109 -30.80 -9.52 -4.63
N ASP A 110 -29.90 -9.47 -5.62
CA ASP A 110 -28.97 -8.35 -5.77
C ASP A 110 -29.67 -7.12 -6.40
N ASP A 111 -30.69 -6.61 -5.73
CA ASP A 111 -31.51 -5.50 -6.18
C ASP A 111 -31.50 -4.32 -5.18
N GLY A 112 -31.88 -3.14 -5.65
CA GLY A 112 -31.94 -1.93 -4.82
C GLY A 112 -32.99 -1.96 -3.70
N SER A 113 -33.70 -3.07 -3.49
CA SER A 113 -34.83 -3.15 -2.56
C SER A 113 -34.35 -3.32 -1.10
N PRO A 114 -34.86 -2.51 -0.15
CA PRO A 114 -34.33 -2.47 1.21
C PRO A 114 -34.71 -3.68 2.08
N ALA A 115 -35.59 -4.58 1.61
CA ALA A 115 -36.06 -5.75 2.37
C ALA A 115 -35.26 -7.03 2.11
N ASP A 116 -34.39 -7.04 1.09
CA ASP A 116 -33.91 -8.29 0.50
C ASP A 116 -32.44 -8.58 0.85
N THR A 117 -31.99 -9.78 0.51
CA THR A 117 -30.60 -10.29 0.60
C THR A 117 -29.72 -9.57 -0.43
N GLY A 118 -28.45 -9.96 -0.61
CA GLY A 118 -27.67 -9.50 -1.77
C GLY A 118 -27.05 -8.10 -1.72
N MET A 119 -26.37 -7.74 -2.81
CA MET A 119 -25.77 -6.42 -3.03
C MET A 119 -26.80 -5.47 -3.66
N ARG A 120 -26.96 -4.28 -3.09
CA ARG A 120 -28.00 -3.32 -3.51
C ARG A 120 -27.45 -2.16 -4.32
N THR A 121 -26.34 -1.61 -3.87
CA THR A 121 -25.62 -0.55 -4.57
C THR A 121 -24.15 -0.88 -4.62
N LEU A 122 -23.52 -0.54 -5.74
CA LEU A 122 -22.09 -0.69 -5.95
C LEU A 122 -21.44 0.63 -6.33
N HIS A 123 -20.15 0.72 -6.09
CA HIS A 123 -19.27 1.80 -6.48
C HIS A 123 -18.28 1.26 -7.50
N ILE A 124 -18.11 2.00 -8.59
CA ILE A 124 -17.07 1.75 -9.59
C ILE A 124 -16.07 2.90 -9.59
N THR A 125 -14.78 2.55 -9.52
CA THR A 125 -13.68 3.48 -9.78
C THR A 125 -13.08 3.17 -11.15
N TYR A 126 -12.95 4.19 -12.00
CA TYR A 126 -12.51 4.01 -13.38
C TYR A 126 -11.74 5.22 -13.91
N PHE A 127 -11.13 5.05 -15.08
CA PHE A 127 -10.43 6.05 -15.86
C PHE A 127 -10.95 6.04 -17.30
N ASP A 128 -10.80 7.16 -17.98
CA ASP A 128 -11.11 7.26 -19.40
C ASP A 128 -9.98 6.69 -20.27
N GLN A 129 -10.20 6.61 -21.58
CA GLN A 129 -9.26 6.04 -22.54
C GLN A 129 -7.91 6.77 -22.62
N THR A 130 -7.80 7.98 -22.05
CA THR A 130 -6.55 8.75 -21.98
C THR A 130 -5.82 8.54 -20.66
N GLY A 131 -6.40 7.76 -19.72
CA GLY A 131 -5.90 7.58 -18.37
C GLY A 131 -6.25 8.73 -17.42
N ALA A 132 -7.19 9.62 -17.78
CA ALA A 132 -7.68 10.62 -16.85
C ALA A 132 -8.63 9.98 -15.83
N GLY A 133 -8.51 10.40 -14.57
CA GLY A 133 -9.25 9.86 -13.43
C GLY A 133 -8.48 10.02 -12.12
N PRO A 134 -8.85 9.30 -11.05
CA PRO A 134 -9.99 8.37 -10.99
C PRO A 134 -11.34 9.11 -11.02
N PHE A 135 -12.29 8.53 -11.75
CA PHE A 135 -13.72 8.88 -11.69
C PHE A 135 -14.47 7.83 -10.88
N ASN A 136 -15.58 8.25 -10.28
CA ASN A 136 -16.39 7.42 -9.39
C ASN A 136 -17.86 7.51 -9.79
N GLU A 137 -18.55 6.37 -9.78
CA GLU A 137 -19.99 6.30 -9.97
C GLU A 137 -20.60 5.28 -9.00
N VAL A 138 -21.76 5.60 -8.43
CA VAL A 138 -22.54 4.67 -7.61
C VAL A 138 -23.75 4.21 -8.42
N ILE A 139 -23.93 2.90 -8.52
CA ILE A 139 -24.99 2.25 -9.30
C ILE A 139 -25.89 1.47 -8.34
N THR A 140 -27.20 1.71 -8.42
CA THR A 140 -28.21 0.88 -7.78
C THR A 140 -28.52 -0.31 -8.66
N LEU A 141 -28.31 -1.53 -8.15
CA LEU A 141 -28.57 -2.76 -8.89
C LEU A 141 -30.09 -3.05 -8.99
N ASN A 142 -30.45 -3.90 -9.93
CA ASN A 142 -31.84 -4.29 -10.20
C ASN A 142 -31.93 -5.81 -10.48
N GLY A 143 -31.24 -6.60 -9.64
CA GLY A 143 -31.13 -8.05 -9.79
C GLY A 143 -30.56 -8.44 -11.14
N THR A 144 -31.32 -9.26 -11.87
CA THR A 144 -30.98 -9.75 -13.21
C THR A 144 -31.28 -8.75 -14.35
N THR A 145 -31.85 -7.58 -14.03
CA THR A 145 -32.10 -6.55 -15.03
C THR A 145 -30.90 -5.64 -15.21
N CYS A 146 -30.58 -5.33 -16.47
CA CYS A 146 -29.49 -4.43 -16.82
C CYS A 146 -29.68 -3.02 -16.26
N VAL A 147 -28.64 -2.52 -15.59
CA VAL A 147 -28.55 -1.14 -15.14
C VAL A 147 -27.38 -0.47 -15.84
N ALA A 148 -27.68 0.52 -16.70
CA ALA A 148 -26.65 1.30 -17.37
C ALA A 148 -25.97 2.26 -16.38
N THR A 149 -24.65 2.40 -16.52
CA THR A 149 -23.91 3.53 -15.95
C THR A 149 -24.37 4.85 -16.58
N VAL A 150 -24.21 5.96 -15.89
CA VAL A 150 -24.49 7.31 -16.41
C VAL A 150 -23.31 7.80 -17.24
N ALA A 151 -22.08 7.54 -16.77
CA ALA A 151 -20.88 7.96 -17.47
C ALA A 151 -20.70 7.24 -18.82
N SER A 152 -20.21 7.98 -19.82
CA SER A 152 -19.91 7.46 -21.16
C SER A 152 -18.41 7.40 -21.47
N ASN A 153 -17.57 7.77 -20.50
CA ASN A 153 -16.11 7.83 -20.59
C ASN A 153 -15.43 6.70 -19.79
N ILE A 154 -16.05 5.53 -19.69
CA ILE A 154 -15.49 4.39 -18.94
C ILE A 154 -14.66 3.52 -19.89
N ALA A 155 -13.34 3.48 -19.69
CA ALA A 155 -12.43 2.59 -20.44
C ALA A 155 -11.68 1.63 -19.51
N PHE A 156 -10.99 2.17 -18.51
CA PHE A 156 -10.16 1.40 -17.59
C PHE A 156 -10.82 1.32 -16.22
N VAL A 157 -11.02 0.12 -15.68
CA VAL A 157 -11.74 -0.08 -14.41
C VAL A 157 -10.74 -0.51 -13.35
N GLU A 158 -10.61 0.30 -12.31
CA GLU A 158 -9.71 0.08 -11.19
C GLU A 158 -10.27 -0.97 -10.23
N HIS A 159 -11.51 -0.79 -9.79
CA HIS A 159 -12.20 -1.75 -8.95
C HIS A 159 -13.71 -1.48 -8.94
N ILE A 160 -14.44 -2.49 -8.45
CA ILE A 160 -15.88 -2.47 -8.25
C ILE A 160 -16.14 -3.00 -6.85
N GLU A 161 -16.92 -2.30 -6.03
CA GLU A 161 -17.16 -2.68 -4.63
C GLU A 161 -18.60 -2.39 -4.20
N ALA A 162 -19.08 -3.14 -3.21
CA ALA A 162 -20.39 -2.92 -2.62
C ALA A 162 -20.38 -1.64 -1.76
N VAL A 163 -21.42 -0.82 -1.91
CA VAL A 163 -21.66 0.33 -1.02
C VAL A 163 -22.71 -0.04 0.03
N THR A 164 -23.79 -0.69 -0.40
CA THR A 164 -24.82 -1.22 0.52
C THR A 164 -25.18 -2.64 0.15
N VAL A 165 -25.36 -3.47 1.20
CA VAL A 165 -25.76 -4.88 1.10
C VAL A 165 -26.99 -5.12 1.99
N GLY A 166 -27.73 -6.16 1.66
CA GLY A 166 -28.85 -6.68 2.44
C GLY A 166 -28.41 -7.53 3.63
N SER A 167 -29.33 -8.37 4.10
CA SER A 167 -29.15 -9.14 5.33
C SER A 167 -28.06 -10.23 5.27
N THR A 168 -27.67 -10.68 4.08
CA THR A 168 -26.58 -11.65 3.89
C THR A 168 -25.19 -11.03 3.96
N GLY A 169 -25.09 -9.70 3.85
CA GLY A 169 -23.81 -9.00 3.97
C GLY A 169 -22.91 -9.07 2.72
N SER A 170 -23.39 -9.69 1.63
CA SER A 170 -22.70 -9.75 0.34
C SER A 170 -23.65 -9.96 -0.83
N ASN A 171 -23.14 -9.97 -2.05
CA ASN A 171 -23.90 -10.38 -3.23
C ASN A 171 -24.26 -11.87 -3.21
N GLU A 172 -25.47 -12.19 -3.65
CA GLU A 172 -25.94 -13.58 -3.82
C GLU A 172 -25.59 -14.14 -5.20
N GLY A 173 -25.57 -13.29 -6.22
CA GLY A 173 -25.23 -13.62 -7.60
C GLY A 173 -23.88 -13.07 -8.04
N THR A 174 -23.42 -13.51 -9.21
CA THR A 174 -22.23 -12.90 -9.82
C THR A 174 -22.61 -11.55 -10.41
N ILE A 175 -22.05 -10.47 -9.87
CA ILE A 175 -22.23 -9.13 -10.43
C ILE A 175 -21.31 -8.99 -11.63
N SER A 176 -21.88 -8.70 -12.80
CA SER A 176 -21.15 -8.62 -14.07
C SER A 176 -21.25 -7.23 -14.68
N MET A 177 -20.10 -6.67 -15.07
CA MET A 177 -20.02 -5.46 -15.88
C MET A 177 -19.91 -5.83 -17.35
N PHE A 178 -20.69 -5.17 -18.21
CA PHE A 178 -20.76 -5.47 -19.64
C PHE A 178 -20.22 -4.34 -20.50
N VAL A 179 -19.79 -4.71 -21.71
CA VAL A 179 -19.22 -3.78 -22.70
C VAL A 179 -20.24 -2.72 -23.12
N ASN A 180 -21.50 -3.10 -23.33
CA ASN A 180 -22.56 -2.18 -23.76
C ASN A 180 -23.49 -1.80 -22.61
N SER A 181 -24.29 -0.74 -22.78
CA SER A 181 -25.24 -0.23 -21.77
C SER A 181 -26.50 -1.09 -21.57
N THR A 182 -26.66 -2.17 -22.31
CA THR A 182 -27.81 -3.09 -22.24
C THR A 182 -27.37 -4.55 -22.02
N CYS A 183 -26.30 -4.75 -21.25
CA CYS A 183 -25.63 -6.04 -21.00
C CYS A 183 -25.22 -6.85 -22.24
N GLY A 184 -24.92 -6.17 -23.35
CA GLY A 184 -24.39 -6.79 -24.56
C GLY A 184 -22.85 -6.72 -24.65
N GLY A 185 -22.28 -7.37 -25.67
CA GLY A 185 -20.87 -7.20 -26.06
C GLY A 185 -19.83 -7.97 -25.24
N GLY A 186 -20.26 -8.79 -24.28
CA GLY A 186 -19.39 -9.57 -23.40
C GLY A 186 -19.12 -8.89 -22.05
N THR A 187 -18.46 -9.62 -21.15
CA THR A 187 -18.19 -9.18 -19.78
C THR A 187 -16.81 -8.54 -19.68
N ILE A 188 -16.76 -7.32 -19.12
CA ILE A 188 -15.53 -6.59 -18.80
C ILE A 188 -14.92 -7.16 -17.52
N GLY A 189 -15.70 -7.33 -16.47
CA GLY A 189 -15.24 -7.81 -15.18
C GLY A 189 -16.39 -8.25 -14.29
N THR A 190 -16.09 -9.01 -13.23
CA THR A 190 -17.11 -9.50 -12.30
C THR A 190 -16.68 -9.43 -10.85
N ILE A 191 -17.69 -9.37 -9.97
CA ILE A 191 -17.59 -9.74 -8.55
C ILE A 191 -18.23 -11.12 -8.42
N GLY A 192 -17.46 -12.10 -7.93
CA GLY A 192 -17.99 -13.46 -7.72
C GLY A 192 -19.02 -13.48 -6.59
N VAL A 193 -19.86 -14.51 -6.55
CA VAL A 193 -20.82 -14.75 -5.45
C VAL A 193 -20.14 -14.70 -4.08
N ASN A 194 -20.83 -14.15 -3.07
CA ASN A 194 -20.33 -13.98 -1.69
C ASN A 194 -19.07 -13.11 -1.57
N ALA A 195 -18.93 -12.09 -2.42
CA ALA A 195 -17.84 -11.12 -2.37
C ALA A 195 -18.33 -9.68 -2.48
N ASN A 196 -17.71 -8.78 -1.73
CA ASN A 196 -18.09 -7.36 -1.74
C ASN A 196 -17.24 -6.49 -2.65
N GLN A 197 -16.29 -7.08 -3.38
CA GLN A 197 -15.41 -6.32 -4.26
C GLN A 197 -14.76 -7.21 -5.32
N SER A 198 -14.33 -6.58 -6.41
CA SER A 198 -13.37 -7.15 -7.33
C SER A 198 -12.02 -7.37 -6.63
N LEU A 199 -11.42 -8.54 -6.82
CA LEU A 199 -10.13 -8.89 -6.24
C LEU A 199 -9.07 -8.94 -7.33
N TRP A 200 -8.66 -7.75 -7.76
CA TRP A 200 -7.74 -7.54 -8.86
C TRP A 200 -6.46 -6.88 -8.35
N ALA A 201 -5.34 -7.59 -8.42
CA ALA A 201 -4.03 -7.04 -8.04
C ALA A 201 -3.45 -6.17 -9.18
N HIS A 202 -4.19 -5.12 -9.55
CA HIS A 202 -3.76 -4.10 -10.50
C HIS A 202 -4.07 -2.71 -9.96
N HIS A 203 -3.44 -1.71 -10.55
CA HIS A 203 -3.65 -0.31 -10.22
C HIS A 203 -3.41 0.55 -11.46
N TYR A 204 -4.27 1.50 -11.74
CA TYR A 204 -4.07 2.51 -12.77
C TYR A 204 -3.52 3.80 -12.18
N VAL A 205 -2.41 4.24 -12.75
CA VAL A 205 -1.76 5.51 -12.45
C VAL A 205 -2.32 6.55 -13.40
N ALA A 206 -2.95 7.59 -12.87
CA ALA A 206 -3.57 8.63 -13.69
C ALA A 206 -2.55 9.39 -14.56
N THR A 207 -3.02 9.98 -15.65
CA THR A 207 -2.21 10.88 -16.49
C THR A 207 -1.59 12.01 -15.67
N GLY A 208 -0.27 12.18 -15.78
CA GLY A 208 0.48 13.21 -15.05
C GLY A 208 0.71 12.90 -13.57
N LYS A 209 0.30 11.72 -13.08
CA LYS A 209 0.62 11.22 -11.75
C LYS A 209 1.83 10.29 -11.77
N THR A 210 2.43 10.10 -10.60
CA THR A 210 3.52 9.13 -10.39
C THR A 210 3.21 8.33 -9.15
N VAL A 211 3.03 7.03 -9.33
CA VAL A 211 2.89 6.10 -8.21
C VAL A 211 4.25 5.71 -7.67
N ASN A 212 4.34 5.60 -6.36
CA ASN A 212 5.53 5.14 -5.63
C ASN A 212 5.21 3.81 -4.96
N ILE A 213 5.68 2.71 -5.55
CA ILE A 213 5.47 1.36 -5.03
C ILE A 213 6.45 1.12 -3.88
N THR A 214 5.92 0.80 -2.71
CA THR A 214 6.67 0.63 -1.46
C THR A 214 6.80 -0.83 -1.06
N GLY A 215 5.98 -1.72 -1.60
CA GLY A 215 6.07 -3.14 -1.28
C GLY A 215 5.26 -4.06 -2.17
N ILE A 216 5.58 -5.34 -2.06
CA ILE A 216 4.83 -6.45 -2.62
C ILE A 216 4.69 -7.52 -1.54
N SER A 217 3.47 -7.96 -1.27
CA SER A 217 3.21 -9.12 -0.42
C SER A 217 2.61 -10.25 -1.25
N VAL A 218 3.03 -11.48 -0.96
CA VAL A 218 2.61 -12.67 -1.72
C VAL A 218 2.36 -13.84 -0.79
N GLY A 219 1.48 -14.74 -1.22
CA GLY A 219 1.23 -15.99 -0.52
C GLY A 219 0.68 -17.08 -1.42
N SER A 220 0.73 -18.32 -0.94
CA SER A 220 0.05 -19.46 -1.55
C SER A 220 -0.50 -20.40 -0.50
N ASN A 221 -1.53 -21.18 -0.85
CA ASN A 221 -2.03 -22.28 -0.01
C ASN A 221 -1.50 -23.65 -0.48
N ALA A 222 -0.33 -23.69 -1.12
CA ALA A 222 0.22 -24.92 -1.66
C ALA A 222 0.39 -25.99 -0.57
N THR A 223 -0.07 -27.22 -0.82
CA THR A 223 0.18 -28.36 0.08
C THR A 223 1.23 -29.32 -0.49
N THR A 224 1.52 -29.22 -1.79
CA THR A 224 2.51 -30.04 -2.48
C THR A 224 3.92 -29.48 -2.25
N VAL A 225 4.85 -30.34 -1.81
CA VAL A 225 6.28 -30.00 -1.70
C VAL A 225 6.84 -29.64 -3.09
N GLY A 226 7.65 -28.59 -3.17
CA GLY A 226 8.25 -28.13 -4.42
C GLY A 226 7.35 -27.26 -5.29
N CYS A 227 6.09 -27.02 -4.90
CA CYS A 227 5.19 -26.10 -5.58
C CYS A 227 5.41 -24.64 -5.13
N GLY A 228 6.51 -24.04 -5.60
CA GLY A 228 6.78 -22.61 -5.44
C GLY A 228 6.05 -21.75 -6.47
N ALA A 229 6.35 -20.46 -6.44
CA ALA A 229 5.94 -19.51 -7.47
C ALA A 229 6.87 -18.29 -7.52
N LEU A 230 6.99 -17.69 -8.71
CA LEU A 230 7.63 -16.41 -8.92
C LEU A 230 6.56 -15.34 -9.12
N PHE A 231 6.70 -14.22 -8.42
CA PHE A 231 5.82 -13.07 -8.57
C PHE A 231 6.62 -11.88 -9.09
N ALA A 232 6.00 -11.10 -9.96
CA ALA A 232 6.59 -9.88 -10.50
C ALA A 232 5.50 -8.84 -10.75
N LEU A 233 5.84 -7.57 -10.52
CA LEU A 233 5.01 -6.44 -10.89
C LEU A 233 5.42 -5.96 -12.29
N LYS A 234 4.43 -5.80 -13.16
CA LYS A 234 4.61 -5.24 -14.50
C LYS A 234 3.81 -3.96 -14.67
N ALA A 235 4.29 -3.08 -15.54
CA ALA A 235 3.61 -1.86 -15.95
C ALA A 235 3.34 -1.88 -17.46
N LYS A 236 2.21 -1.30 -17.87
CA LYS A 236 1.83 -1.08 -19.27
C LYS A 236 1.42 0.38 -19.44
N GLU A 237 1.99 1.10 -20.40
CA GLU A 237 1.53 2.44 -20.78
C GLU A 237 0.16 2.35 -21.50
N LEU A 238 -0.74 3.29 -21.23
CA LEU A 238 -2.13 3.24 -21.75
C LEU A 238 -2.32 4.06 -23.03
N ASP A 239 -1.48 5.07 -23.24
CA ASP A 239 -1.52 6.00 -24.37
C ASP A 239 -0.69 5.53 -25.58
N VAL A 240 0.03 4.42 -25.44
CA VAL A 240 0.85 3.83 -26.49
C VAL A 240 0.14 2.61 -27.09
N THR A 241 -0.11 2.67 -28.41
CA THR A 241 -0.64 1.52 -29.16
C THR A 241 0.37 0.37 -29.11
N ASP A 242 -0.12 -0.85 -28.87
CA ASP A 242 0.71 -2.05 -28.74
C ASP A 242 1.78 -1.98 -27.65
N ALA A 243 1.54 -1.16 -26.59
CA ALA A 243 2.40 -1.10 -25.43
C ALA A 243 2.63 -2.50 -24.83
N VAL A 244 3.91 -2.85 -24.67
CA VAL A 244 4.32 -4.08 -24.00
C VAL A 244 4.25 -3.92 -22.49
N GLU A 245 3.95 -5.00 -21.79
CA GLU A 245 4.07 -5.03 -20.34
C GLU A 245 5.51 -5.26 -19.92
N LEU A 246 6.10 -4.25 -19.30
CA LEU A 246 7.47 -4.28 -18.80
C LEU A 246 7.47 -4.63 -17.32
N GLN A 247 8.35 -5.56 -16.93
CA GLN A 247 8.59 -5.81 -15.51
C GLN A 247 9.28 -4.61 -14.87
N VAL A 248 8.69 -4.07 -13.81
CA VAL A 248 9.19 -2.89 -13.08
C VAL A 248 9.76 -3.22 -11.70
N SER A 249 9.46 -4.41 -11.16
CA SER A 249 10.01 -4.88 -9.88
C SER A 249 11.11 -5.94 -10.06
N ASP A 250 11.78 -6.27 -8.96
CA ASP A 250 12.46 -7.58 -8.83
C ASP A 250 11.42 -8.72 -8.80
N PHE A 251 11.89 -9.97 -8.80
CA PHE A 251 11.00 -11.11 -8.59
C PHE A 251 10.97 -11.49 -7.11
N VAL A 252 9.77 -11.79 -6.61
CA VAL A 252 9.58 -12.40 -5.30
C VAL A 252 9.31 -13.89 -5.49
N ARG A 253 10.15 -14.73 -4.89
CA ARG A 253 9.98 -16.18 -4.96
C ARG A 253 9.36 -16.72 -3.69
N LEU A 254 8.25 -17.45 -3.82
CA LEU A 254 7.75 -18.33 -2.78
C LEU A 254 8.38 -19.71 -2.94
N PHE A 255 8.97 -20.20 -1.86
CA PHE A 255 9.40 -21.59 -1.75
C PHE A 255 8.19 -22.45 -1.35
N GLY A 256 8.19 -23.73 -1.76
CA GLY A 256 6.99 -24.59 -1.75
C GLY A 256 6.32 -24.80 -0.38
N GLN A 257 5.20 -25.52 -0.39
CA GLN A 257 4.19 -25.53 0.70
C GLN A 257 3.61 -24.13 1.01
N SER A 258 2.62 -24.08 1.91
CA SER A 258 1.90 -22.86 2.27
C SER A 258 2.88 -21.86 2.86
N SER A 259 3.11 -20.79 2.10
CA SER A 259 4.12 -19.79 2.42
C SER A 259 3.60 -18.39 2.12
N THR A 260 4.14 -17.43 2.86
CA THR A 260 3.92 -16.01 2.66
C THR A 260 5.26 -15.28 2.66
N PHE A 261 5.33 -14.18 1.93
CA PHE A 261 6.50 -13.32 1.91
C PHE A 261 6.08 -11.88 1.66
N ALA A 262 6.77 -10.94 2.30
CA ALA A 262 6.61 -9.51 2.06
C ALA A 262 7.95 -8.88 1.70
N ARG A 263 7.97 -8.12 0.62
CA ARG A 263 9.09 -7.30 0.16
C ARG A 263 8.73 -5.85 0.41
N THR A 264 9.57 -5.14 1.17
CA THR A 264 9.48 -3.68 1.31
C THR A 264 10.64 -3.04 0.56
N TYR A 265 10.35 -2.04 -0.26
CA TYR A 265 11.32 -1.25 -0.99
C TYR A 265 11.71 -0.01 -0.20
N ILE A 266 12.98 0.05 0.22
CA ILE A 266 13.54 1.21 0.94
C ILE A 266 13.62 2.43 0.02
N SER A 267 13.80 2.19 -1.29
CA SER A 267 13.66 3.19 -2.34
C SER A 267 12.45 2.81 -3.20
N PRO A 268 11.35 3.57 -3.16
CA PRO A 268 10.15 3.20 -3.89
C PRO A 268 10.40 3.09 -5.40
N ILE A 269 9.80 2.09 -6.04
CA ILE A 269 9.78 1.99 -7.50
C ILE A 269 8.78 3.04 -8.01
N LYS A 270 9.22 3.89 -8.93
CA LYS A 270 8.40 4.96 -9.48
C LYS A 270 7.86 4.56 -10.85
N VAL A 271 6.56 4.73 -11.06
CA VAL A 271 5.93 4.54 -12.37
C VAL A 271 5.09 5.79 -12.68
N VAL A 272 5.32 6.38 -13.85
CA VAL A 272 4.63 7.59 -14.31
C VAL A 272 3.40 7.17 -15.12
N GLY A 273 2.26 7.84 -14.91
CA GLY A 273 1.03 7.59 -15.65
C GLY A 273 0.92 8.42 -16.94
N PRO A 274 0.07 7.99 -17.90
CA PRO A 274 -0.96 6.96 -17.72
C PRO A 274 -0.43 5.53 -17.90
N ALA A 275 -0.53 4.73 -16.84
CA ALA A 275 -0.02 3.36 -16.84
C ALA A 275 -0.88 2.43 -15.99
N ARG A 276 -0.90 1.15 -16.33
CA ARG A 276 -1.46 0.08 -15.49
C ARG A 276 -0.35 -0.74 -14.88
N LEU A 277 -0.34 -0.82 -13.56
CA LEU A 277 0.41 -1.79 -12.79
C LEU A 277 -0.38 -3.09 -12.68
N THR A 278 0.27 -4.26 -12.79
CA THR A 278 -0.39 -5.56 -12.59
C THR A 278 0.58 -6.58 -12.00
N LEU A 279 0.15 -7.28 -10.95
CA LEU A 279 0.89 -8.40 -10.39
C LEU A 279 0.66 -9.68 -11.20
N TYR A 280 1.78 -10.33 -11.50
CA TYR A 280 1.85 -11.61 -12.17
C TYR A 280 2.37 -12.68 -11.24
N VAL A 281 1.90 -13.90 -11.44
CA VAL A 281 2.43 -15.12 -10.82
C VAL A 281 2.79 -16.12 -11.90
N LYS A 282 3.97 -16.72 -11.78
CA LYS A 282 4.40 -17.88 -12.57
C LYS A 282 4.54 -19.08 -11.63
N PRO A 283 3.53 -19.97 -11.56
CA PRO A 283 3.62 -21.17 -10.76
C PRO A 283 4.77 -22.08 -11.19
N GLU A 284 5.44 -22.71 -10.23
CA GLU A 284 6.53 -23.66 -10.50
C GLU A 284 6.04 -25.11 -10.62
N CYS A 285 4.74 -25.35 -10.46
CA CYS A 285 4.13 -26.67 -10.62
C CYS A 285 2.71 -26.57 -11.21
N SER A 286 2.13 -27.72 -11.56
CA SER A 286 0.78 -27.85 -12.12
C SER A 286 -0.28 -28.30 -11.10
N SER A 287 0.03 -28.34 -9.80
CA SER A 287 -0.97 -28.59 -8.76
C SER A 287 -1.93 -27.40 -8.65
N ALA A 288 -3.21 -27.66 -8.39
CA ALA A 288 -4.20 -26.62 -8.17
C ALA A 288 -3.89 -25.85 -6.86
N ILE A 289 -3.47 -24.60 -7.00
CA ILE A 289 -3.03 -23.73 -5.90
C ILE A 289 -3.68 -22.36 -6.08
N THR A 290 -4.12 -21.77 -4.98
CA THR A 290 -4.52 -20.36 -4.92
C THR A 290 -3.34 -19.52 -4.50
N TYR A 291 -2.91 -18.65 -5.39
CA TYR A 291 -1.89 -17.63 -5.15
C TYR A 291 -2.57 -16.33 -4.76
N ARG A 292 -1.97 -15.58 -3.82
CA ARG A 292 -2.46 -14.27 -3.37
C ARG A 292 -1.32 -13.28 -3.51
N ALA A 293 -1.64 -12.05 -3.88
CA ALA A 293 -0.64 -11.00 -3.92
C ALA A 293 -1.26 -9.62 -3.68
N ALA A 294 -0.48 -8.71 -3.12
CA ALA A 294 -0.83 -7.30 -2.99
C ALA A 294 0.35 -6.39 -3.32
N ILE A 295 0.03 -5.19 -3.82
CA ILE A 295 0.96 -4.08 -4.08
C ILE A 295 0.68 -3.04 -3.01
N ASP A 296 1.72 -2.58 -2.32
CA ASP A 296 1.66 -1.43 -1.42
C ASP A 296 2.24 -0.21 -2.15
N PHE A 297 1.53 0.92 -2.14
CA PHE A 297 1.96 2.11 -2.87
C PHE A 297 1.37 3.41 -2.30
N PHE A 298 1.82 4.54 -2.84
CA PHE A 298 1.18 5.84 -2.63
C PHE A 298 1.32 6.73 -3.86
N GLU A 299 0.39 7.69 -4.01
CA GLU A 299 0.41 8.72 -5.05
C GLU A 299 0.35 10.12 -4.41
N PRO A 300 1.33 11.01 -4.70
CA PRO A 300 1.33 12.39 -4.23
C PRO A 300 0.40 13.34 -5.01
#